data_AF-A0A2G1QT60-F1
#
_entry.id   AF-A0A2G1QT60-F1
#
_cell.length_a   1.000
_cell.length_b   1.000
_cell.length_c   1.000
_cell.angle_alpha   90.00
_cell.angle_beta   90.00
_cell.angle_gamma   90.00
#
_symmetry.space_group_name_H-M   'P 1'
#
loop_
_entity.id
_entity.type
_entity.pdbx_description
1 polymer ?
#
loop_
_entity_poly.entity_id
_entity_poly.type
_entity_poly.pdbx_seq_one_letter_code
_entity_poly.pdbx_strand_id
1 'polypeptide(L)'
;MTLPAVLLLAVTGHGRAQSDDVSAYLSDLAPPPAARALEAIDGPGRKLLALRSYLRAGPGLAGRWSWTEAEIRAFQGSPEQKAMLAAVAAVKARFAEDNPGYELYVNTRIRSLDVQIGRWNENGSVEQAAGDIYAAWTDAFGLDGDGPMPDFEASAAWLKSYRPPERAHVAAPGLTAHGQGHAIDFQVMKDGTIIAGADSGQVETVWRADGWDRKLKQAMDAAGPSFSGPLTSPDEPWHYSYDPDIATGSDRHRSEPAATAE
;
A
#
# COMPACT_ATOMS: atom_id res chain seq x y z
N MET A 1 59.84 -28.97 21.11
CA MET A 1 58.37 -29.14 20.98
C MET A 1 57.78 -27.80 20.61
N THR A 2 57.44 -27.62 19.34
CA THR A 2 56.95 -26.38 18.72
C THR A 2 55.43 -26.38 18.73
N LEU A 3 54.82 -25.32 19.26
CA LEU A 3 53.38 -25.05 19.22
C LEU A 3 52.97 -24.55 17.82
N PRO A 4 51.78 -24.88 17.29
CA PRO A 4 51.30 -24.32 16.04
C PRO A 4 50.67 -22.94 16.27
N ALA A 5 50.96 -22.01 15.37
CA ALA A 5 50.34 -20.69 15.31
C ALA A 5 48.90 -20.82 14.78
N VAL A 6 47.93 -20.29 15.51
CA VAL A 6 46.56 -20.09 15.05
C VAL A 6 46.51 -18.80 14.25
N LEU A 7 46.27 -18.92 12.94
CA LEU A 7 46.01 -17.80 12.06
C LEU A 7 44.56 -17.35 12.25
N LEU A 8 44.33 -16.22 12.93
CA LEU A 8 43.04 -15.52 12.90
C LEU A 8 42.93 -14.81 11.55
N LEU A 9 42.08 -15.33 10.66
CA LEU A 9 41.63 -14.60 9.47
C LEU A 9 40.63 -13.52 9.89
N ALA A 10 41.06 -12.26 9.83
CA ALA A 10 40.19 -11.10 9.97
C ALA A 10 39.33 -10.95 8.71
N VAL A 11 38.10 -11.46 8.75
CA VAL A 11 37.08 -11.20 7.72
C VAL A 11 36.12 -10.14 8.26
N THR A 12 36.50 -8.86 8.28
CA THR A 12 35.58 -7.80 8.70
C THR A 12 35.96 -6.46 8.06
N GLY A 13 35.22 -6.03 7.02
CA GLY A 13 35.36 -4.67 6.49
C GLY A 13 34.67 -4.46 5.13
N HIS A 14 35.09 -5.20 4.10
CA HIS A 14 34.67 -4.95 2.71
C HIS A 14 33.18 -5.18 2.46
N GLY A 15 32.62 -6.30 2.93
CA GLY A 15 31.20 -6.62 2.69
C GLY A 15 30.21 -5.65 3.36
N ARG A 16 30.63 -4.96 4.44
CA ARG A 16 29.77 -3.99 5.14
C ARG A 16 29.75 -2.63 4.43
N ALA A 17 30.92 -2.13 4.02
CA ALA A 17 31.02 -0.87 3.26
C ALA A 17 30.24 -0.94 1.94
N GLN A 18 30.39 -2.04 1.18
CA GLN A 18 29.64 -2.25 -0.06
C GLN A 18 28.12 -2.34 0.18
N SER A 19 27.68 -2.98 1.28
CA SER A 19 26.24 -3.04 1.62
C SER A 19 25.65 -1.69 2.03
N ASP A 20 26.45 -0.82 2.64
CA ASP A 20 26.07 0.53 3.03
C ASP A 20 25.99 1.44 1.78
N ASP A 21 26.93 1.31 0.84
CA ASP A 21 26.94 2.03 -0.44
C ASP A 21 25.74 1.63 -1.33
N VAL A 22 25.45 0.33 -1.42
CA VAL A 22 24.24 -0.15 -2.13
C VAL A 22 22.99 0.36 -1.45
N SER A 23 22.93 0.34 -0.11
CA SER A 23 21.75 0.85 0.61
C SER A 23 21.50 2.34 0.35
N ALA A 24 22.55 3.17 0.35
CA ALA A 24 22.43 4.60 0.07
C ALA A 24 21.98 4.85 -1.37
N TYR A 25 22.59 4.15 -2.34
CA TYR A 25 22.19 4.22 -3.74
C TYR A 25 20.72 3.88 -3.98
N LEU A 26 20.19 2.86 -3.30
CA LEU A 26 18.80 2.45 -3.42
C LEU A 26 17.82 3.47 -2.83
N SER A 27 18.23 4.16 -1.75
CA SER A 27 17.45 5.26 -1.18
C SER A 27 17.39 6.46 -2.12
N ASP A 28 18.48 6.78 -2.82
CA ASP A 28 18.52 7.88 -3.80
C ASP A 28 17.63 7.60 -5.03
N LEU A 29 17.52 6.32 -5.43
CA LEU A 29 16.65 5.90 -6.52
C LEU A 29 15.15 5.87 -6.12
N ALA A 30 14.83 6.06 -4.84
CA ALA A 30 13.48 5.94 -4.33
C ALA A 30 12.56 7.08 -4.79
N PRO A 31 11.45 6.79 -5.48
CA PRO A 31 10.45 7.82 -5.73
C PRO A 31 9.79 8.25 -4.40
N PRO A 32 9.50 9.56 -4.19
CA PRO A 32 8.71 9.98 -3.04
C PRO A 32 7.34 9.28 -3.02
N PRO A 33 6.83 8.86 -1.85
CA PRO A 33 7.38 9.04 -0.49
C PRO A 33 8.25 7.87 0.02
N ALA A 34 8.74 6.99 -0.86
CA ALA A 34 9.26 5.68 -0.46
C ALA A 34 10.64 5.66 0.21
N ALA A 35 11.40 6.77 0.18
CA ALA A 35 12.77 6.82 0.71
C ALA A 35 12.87 6.35 2.17
N ARG A 36 12.02 6.90 3.06
CA ARG A 36 12.00 6.51 4.48
C ARG A 36 11.61 5.06 4.72
N ALA A 37 10.70 4.52 3.90
CA ALA A 37 10.33 3.10 4.00
C ALA A 37 11.50 2.20 3.58
N LEU A 38 12.24 2.57 2.53
CA LEU A 38 13.43 1.83 2.11
C LEU A 38 14.55 1.88 3.14
N GLU A 39 14.74 3.01 3.83
CA GLU A 39 15.70 3.12 4.93
C GLU A 39 15.43 2.10 6.05
N ALA A 40 14.15 1.85 6.37
CA ALA A 40 13.73 0.94 7.43
C ALA A 40 13.60 -0.54 6.99
N ILE A 41 13.80 -0.85 5.70
CA ILE A 41 13.77 -2.23 5.19
C ILE A 41 15.15 -2.87 5.34
N ASP A 42 15.18 -4.12 5.83
CA ASP A 42 16.43 -4.80 6.17
C ASP A 42 17.13 -5.43 4.95
N GLY A 43 18.36 -4.99 4.70
CA GLY A 43 19.26 -5.57 3.70
C GLY A 43 18.96 -5.15 2.25
N PRO A 44 19.97 -5.15 1.37
CA PRO A 44 19.86 -4.58 0.03
C PRO A 44 18.89 -5.33 -0.88
N GLY A 45 18.79 -6.66 -0.75
CA GLY A 45 17.84 -7.46 -1.56
C GLY A 45 16.38 -7.12 -1.27
N ARG A 46 16.00 -6.97 0.01
CA ARG A 46 14.63 -6.59 0.37
C ARG A 46 14.32 -5.17 -0.09
N LYS A 47 15.29 -4.26 -0.02
CA LYS A 47 15.19 -2.88 -0.55
C LYS A 47 14.99 -2.88 -2.07
N LEU A 48 15.78 -3.64 -2.83
CA LEU A 48 15.61 -3.78 -4.29
C LEU A 48 14.21 -4.29 -4.65
N LEU A 49 13.73 -5.31 -3.94
CA LEU A 49 12.42 -5.91 -4.20
C LEU A 49 11.27 -4.92 -3.93
N ALA A 50 11.36 -4.14 -2.85
CA ALA A 50 10.40 -3.07 -2.54
C ALA A 50 10.50 -1.92 -3.55
N LEU A 51 11.71 -1.43 -3.84
CA LEU A 51 11.98 -0.36 -4.80
C LEU A 51 11.44 -0.68 -6.19
N ARG A 52 11.62 -1.92 -6.66
CA ARG A 52 11.00 -2.41 -7.89
C ARG A 52 9.50 -2.18 -7.91
N SER A 53 8.82 -2.45 -6.80
CA SER A 53 7.37 -2.29 -6.69
C SER A 53 6.97 -0.81 -6.73
N TYR A 54 7.72 0.06 -6.05
CA TYR A 54 7.51 1.51 -6.07
C TYR A 54 7.72 2.12 -7.45
N LEU A 55 8.81 1.74 -8.13
CA LEU A 55 9.10 2.18 -9.49
C LEU A 55 8.02 1.74 -10.50
N ARG A 56 7.40 0.57 -10.28
CA ARG A 56 6.27 0.08 -11.10
C ARG A 56 4.96 0.78 -10.78
N ALA A 57 4.75 1.24 -9.55
CA ALA A 57 3.58 2.05 -9.20
C ALA A 57 3.63 3.43 -9.87
N GLY A 58 4.84 3.96 -10.10
CA GLY A 58 5.05 5.18 -10.87
C GLY A 58 4.32 6.40 -10.25
N PRO A 59 3.70 7.27 -11.06
CA PRO A 59 3.00 8.45 -10.55
C PRO A 59 1.84 8.14 -9.58
N GLY A 60 1.29 6.94 -9.63
CA GLY A 60 0.21 6.50 -8.73
C GLY A 60 0.67 6.09 -7.32
N LEU A 61 1.98 6.12 -7.03
CA LEU A 61 2.53 5.68 -5.75
C LEU A 61 1.96 6.45 -4.56
N ALA A 62 1.94 7.78 -4.63
CA ALA A 62 1.51 8.62 -3.52
C ALA A 62 0.04 8.36 -3.10
N GLY A 63 -0.85 8.16 -4.07
CA GLY A 63 -2.27 7.87 -3.80
C GLY A 63 -2.54 6.48 -3.24
N ARG A 64 -1.54 5.59 -3.23
CA ARG A 64 -1.63 4.26 -2.62
C ARG A 64 -0.86 4.17 -1.29
N TRP A 65 -0.12 5.22 -0.95
CA TRP A 65 0.88 5.17 0.09
C TRP A 65 0.26 5.06 1.48
N SER A 66 0.62 4.04 2.25
CA SER A 66 0.09 3.88 3.60
C SER A 66 0.63 4.90 4.59
N TRP A 67 -0.23 5.35 5.50
CA TRP A 67 0.16 6.17 6.64
C TRP A 67 1.05 5.40 7.62
N THR A 68 1.97 6.14 8.22
CA THR A 68 2.75 5.76 9.40
C THR A 68 1.85 5.68 10.64
N GLU A 69 2.33 5.03 11.70
CA GLU A 69 1.69 5.03 13.02
C GLU A 69 1.49 6.46 13.56
N ALA A 70 2.41 7.37 13.27
CA ALA A 70 2.29 8.76 13.69
C ALA A 70 1.12 9.47 13.00
N GLU A 71 0.97 9.29 11.68
CA GLU A 71 -0.15 9.82 10.91
C GLU A 71 -1.48 9.19 11.34
N ILE A 72 -1.53 7.88 11.59
CA ILE A 72 -2.72 7.22 12.13
C ILE A 72 -3.11 7.80 13.49
N ARG A 73 -2.14 8.00 14.40
CA ARG A 73 -2.42 8.62 15.70
C ARG A 73 -2.93 10.05 15.57
N ALA A 74 -2.39 10.83 14.62
CA ALA A 74 -2.87 12.18 14.36
C ALA A 74 -4.30 12.18 13.78
N PHE A 75 -4.62 11.18 12.96
CA PHE A 75 -5.96 10.99 12.41
C PHE A 75 -6.97 10.53 13.48
N GLN A 76 -6.55 9.72 14.45
CA GLN A 76 -7.42 9.24 15.52
C GLN A 76 -8.00 10.38 16.36
N GLY A 77 -9.32 10.45 16.44
CA GLY A 77 -10.08 11.49 17.15
C GLY A 77 -10.17 12.83 16.41
N SER A 78 -9.54 12.95 15.23
CA SER A 78 -9.56 14.17 14.44
C SER A 78 -10.96 14.51 13.93
N PRO A 79 -11.24 15.77 13.57
CA PRO A 79 -12.48 16.14 12.89
C PRO A 79 -12.70 15.34 11.60
N GLU A 80 -11.64 15.08 10.84
CA GLU A 80 -11.68 14.29 9.60
C GLU A 80 -12.13 12.85 9.87
N GLN A 81 -11.57 12.17 10.88
CA GLN A 81 -11.99 10.82 11.24
C GLN A 81 -13.45 10.80 11.72
N LYS A 82 -13.87 11.80 12.50
CA LYS A 82 -15.27 11.90 12.94
C LYS A 82 -16.22 12.08 11.76
N ALA A 83 -15.87 12.91 10.79
CA ALA A 83 -16.64 13.09 9.56
C ALA A 83 -16.71 11.80 8.74
N MET A 84 -15.59 11.08 8.60
CA MET A 84 -15.55 9.78 7.92
C MET A 84 -16.46 8.76 8.61
N LEU A 85 -16.37 8.64 9.94
CA LEU A 85 -17.21 7.72 10.71
C LEU A 85 -18.70 8.08 10.63
N ALA A 86 -19.03 9.38 10.59
CA ALA A 86 -20.39 9.84 10.38
C ALA A 86 -20.91 9.50 8.97
N ALA A 87 -20.08 9.68 7.94
CA ALA A 87 -20.42 9.30 6.57
C ALA A 87 -20.64 7.78 6.44
N VAL A 88 -19.74 6.97 7.03
CA VAL A 88 -19.93 5.51 7.11
C VAL A 88 -21.25 5.17 7.82
N ALA A 89 -21.54 5.81 8.96
CA ALA A 89 -22.78 5.57 9.70
C ALA A 89 -24.03 5.91 8.89
N ALA A 90 -24.01 6.98 8.08
CA ALA A 90 -25.11 7.35 7.20
C ALA A 90 -25.39 6.27 6.14
N VAL A 91 -24.33 5.76 5.48
CA VAL A 91 -24.46 4.64 4.52
C VAL A 91 -25.01 3.40 5.21
N LYS A 92 -24.49 3.05 6.40
CA LYS A 92 -24.96 1.90 7.18
C LYS A 92 -26.44 2.00 7.52
N ALA A 93 -26.88 3.16 8.01
CA ALA A 93 -28.26 3.42 8.38
C ALA A 93 -29.18 3.28 7.15
N ARG A 94 -28.80 3.91 6.03
CA ARG A 94 -29.57 3.85 4.80
C ARG A 94 -29.67 2.43 4.24
N PHE A 95 -28.57 1.69 4.24
CA PHE A 95 -28.57 0.30 3.78
C PHE A 95 -29.51 -0.58 4.62
N ALA A 96 -29.49 -0.45 5.95
CA ALA A 96 -30.34 -1.23 6.84
C ALA A 96 -31.83 -0.87 6.70
N GLU A 97 -32.14 0.41 6.47
CA GLU A 97 -33.50 0.88 6.18
C GLU A 97 -34.05 0.24 4.89
N ASP A 98 -33.26 0.25 3.81
CA ASP A 98 -33.65 -0.31 2.52
C ASP A 98 -33.60 -1.85 2.48
N ASN A 99 -32.92 -2.50 3.44
CA ASN A 99 -32.70 -3.94 3.47
C ASN A 99 -32.93 -4.53 4.88
N PRO A 100 -34.20 -4.61 5.34
CA PRO A 100 -34.52 -5.10 6.68
C PRO A 100 -33.93 -6.49 6.96
N GLY A 101 -33.29 -6.64 8.13
CA GLY A 101 -32.62 -7.87 8.55
C GLY A 101 -31.17 -8.02 8.06
N TYR A 102 -30.64 -7.02 7.34
CA TYR A 102 -29.25 -6.98 6.90
C TYR A 102 -28.54 -5.71 7.41
N GLU A 103 -27.24 -5.82 7.62
CA GLU A 103 -26.38 -4.73 8.07
C GLU A 103 -25.11 -4.65 7.24
N LEU A 104 -24.42 -3.51 7.30
CA LEU A 104 -23.08 -3.37 6.75
C LEU A 104 -22.01 -3.46 7.85
N TYR A 105 -21.00 -4.28 7.59
CA TYR A 105 -19.75 -4.31 8.34
C TYR A 105 -18.66 -3.54 7.59
N VAL A 106 -17.88 -2.77 8.34
CA VAL A 106 -16.72 -2.05 7.83
C VAL A 106 -15.57 -2.25 8.81
N ASN A 107 -14.41 -2.65 8.30
CA ASN A 107 -13.19 -2.67 9.09
C ASN A 107 -12.43 -1.35 8.92
N THR A 108 -12.54 -0.45 9.89
CA THR A 108 -11.89 0.87 9.87
C THR A 108 -10.46 0.85 10.43
N ARG A 109 -9.91 -0.32 10.78
CA ARG A 109 -8.53 -0.42 11.29
C ARG A 109 -7.53 -0.23 10.16
N ILE A 110 -6.84 0.90 10.18
CA ILE A 110 -5.72 1.21 9.28
C ILE A 110 -4.51 0.36 9.69
N ARG A 111 -3.90 -0.35 8.73
CA ARG A 111 -2.62 -1.03 8.94
C ARG A 111 -1.49 -0.07 8.59
N SER A 112 -0.72 0.34 9.59
CA SER A 112 0.40 1.26 9.39
C SER A 112 1.46 0.74 8.44
N LEU A 113 2.16 1.68 7.81
CA LEU A 113 3.38 1.45 7.06
C LEU A 113 4.42 0.72 7.92
N ASP A 114 4.58 1.10 9.18
CA ASP A 114 5.54 0.51 10.12
C ASP A 114 5.27 -1.00 10.33
N VAL A 115 4.01 -1.39 10.54
CA VAL A 115 3.62 -2.80 10.65
C VAL A 115 3.85 -3.55 9.34
N GLN A 116 3.61 -2.91 8.19
CA GLN A 116 3.89 -3.52 6.89
C GLN A 116 5.39 -3.75 6.67
N ILE A 117 6.24 -2.80 7.07
CA ILE A 117 7.71 -2.92 7.00
C ILE A 117 8.20 -4.05 7.93
N GLY A 118 7.72 -4.11 9.17
CA GLY A 118 8.09 -5.19 10.09
C GLY A 118 7.75 -6.58 9.51
N ARG A 119 6.52 -6.74 9.00
CA ARG A 119 6.09 -7.98 8.34
C ARG A 119 6.91 -8.30 7.10
N TRP A 120 7.32 -7.29 6.33
CA TRP A 120 8.17 -7.47 5.16
C TRP A 120 9.55 -7.99 5.54
N ASN A 121 10.17 -7.42 6.57
CA ASN A 121 11.49 -7.83 7.04
C ASN A 121 11.49 -9.26 7.61
N GLU A 122 10.43 -9.66 8.31
CA GLU A 122 10.29 -10.98 8.95
C GLU A 122 9.81 -12.11 8.01
N ASN A 123 9.38 -11.81 6.78
CA ASN A 123 8.74 -12.81 5.91
C ASN A 123 9.73 -13.66 5.11
N GLY A 124 9.68 -14.99 5.26
CA GLY A 124 10.57 -15.92 4.55
C GLY A 124 10.42 -15.93 3.02
N SER A 125 9.21 -15.71 2.48
CA SER A 125 9.03 -15.60 1.01
C SER A 125 9.64 -14.30 0.45
N VAL A 126 9.66 -13.24 1.27
CA VAL A 126 10.35 -11.99 0.93
C VAL A 126 11.85 -12.21 0.95
N GLU A 127 12.38 -12.91 1.96
CA GLU A 127 13.80 -13.24 2.05
C GLU A 127 14.30 -14.00 0.82
N GLN A 128 13.58 -15.03 0.40
CA GLN A 128 13.94 -15.81 -0.79
C GLN A 128 13.93 -14.94 -2.05
N ALA A 129 12.83 -14.23 -2.32
CA ALA A 129 12.73 -13.35 -3.48
C ALA A 129 13.75 -12.18 -3.45
N ALA A 130 14.11 -11.72 -2.25
CA ALA A 130 15.15 -10.71 -2.04
C ALA A 130 16.54 -11.23 -2.39
N GLY A 131 16.85 -12.49 -2.06
CA GLY A 131 18.09 -13.15 -2.47
C GLY A 131 18.19 -13.25 -4.00
N ASP A 132 17.11 -13.71 -4.65
CA ASP A 132 17.07 -13.90 -6.10
C ASP A 132 17.26 -12.58 -6.86
N ILE A 133 16.52 -11.52 -6.47
CA ILE A 133 16.66 -10.22 -7.15
C ILE A 133 18.02 -9.58 -6.89
N TYR A 134 18.59 -9.75 -5.69
CA TYR A 134 19.90 -9.20 -5.37
C TYR A 134 20.97 -9.87 -6.23
N ALA A 135 21.00 -11.21 -6.28
CA ALA A 135 21.95 -11.96 -7.10
C ALA A 135 21.80 -11.65 -8.60
N ALA A 136 20.56 -11.55 -9.10
CA ALA A 136 20.32 -11.20 -10.50
C ALA A 136 20.74 -9.76 -10.83
N TRP A 137 20.58 -8.83 -9.88
CA TRP A 137 20.97 -7.44 -10.06
C TRP A 137 22.50 -7.28 -10.01
N THR A 138 23.18 -7.95 -9.08
CA THR A 138 24.64 -7.93 -9.01
C THR A 138 25.29 -8.56 -10.23
N ASP A 139 24.76 -9.67 -10.73
CA ASP A 139 25.21 -10.31 -11.98
C ASP A 139 24.99 -9.39 -13.20
N ALA A 140 23.81 -8.78 -13.32
CA ALA A 140 23.47 -7.91 -14.45
C ALA A 140 24.38 -6.66 -14.56
N PHE A 141 24.89 -6.17 -13.42
CA PHE A 141 25.72 -4.97 -13.36
C PHE A 141 27.19 -5.24 -12.97
N GLY A 142 27.58 -6.51 -12.81
CA GLY A 142 28.95 -6.89 -12.47
C GLY A 142 29.42 -6.36 -11.11
N LEU A 143 28.55 -6.38 -10.09
CA LEU A 143 28.79 -5.76 -8.78
C LEU A 143 29.55 -6.65 -7.79
N ASP A 144 30.02 -7.82 -8.23
CA ASP A 144 30.80 -8.76 -7.41
C ASP A 144 32.27 -8.30 -7.16
N GLY A 145 32.58 -7.02 -7.39
CA GLY A 145 33.90 -6.39 -7.20
C GLY A 145 33.83 -4.85 -7.08
N ASP A 146 34.95 -4.15 -7.29
CA ASP A 146 35.05 -2.67 -7.18
C ASP A 146 34.45 -1.91 -8.39
N GLY A 147 33.48 -2.53 -9.09
CA GLY A 147 32.79 -1.90 -10.21
C GLY A 147 31.99 -0.68 -9.76
N PRO A 148 31.85 0.36 -10.61
CA PRO A 148 31.02 1.50 -10.27
C PRO A 148 29.56 1.06 -10.17
N MET A 149 28.82 1.72 -9.28
CA MET A 149 27.36 1.55 -9.22
C MET A 149 26.73 1.88 -10.57
N PRO A 150 25.69 1.13 -10.99
CA PRO A 150 25.04 1.37 -12.27
C PRO A 150 24.37 2.74 -12.29
N ASP A 151 24.23 3.31 -13.50
CA ASP A 151 23.44 4.51 -13.71
C ASP A 151 22.00 4.32 -13.22
N PHE A 152 21.40 5.39 -12.69
CA PHE A 152 20.06 5.36 -12.10
C PHE A 152 18.98 4.95 -13.10
N GLU A 153 19.06 5.41 -14.36
CA GLU A 153 18.09 5.07 -15.40
C GLU A 153 18.20 3.59 -15.77
N ALA A 154 19.43 3.08 -15.90
CA ALA A 154 19.69 1.67 -16.16
C ALA A 154 19.13 0.76 -15.06
N SER A 155 19.39 1.10 -13.78
CA SER A 155 18.83 0.35 -12.65
C SER A 155 17.31 0.41 -12.59
N ALA A 156 16.72 1.59 -12.80
CA ALA A 156 15.26 1.72 -12.77
C ALA A 156 14.59 0.91 -13.89
N ALA A 157 15.16 0.93 -15.09
CA ALA A 157 14.68 0.16 -16.24
C ALA A 157 14.79 -1.35 -15.96
N TRP A 158 15.95 -1.81 -15.45
CA TRP A 158 16.16 -3.20 -15.08
C TRP A 158 15.14 -3.66 -14.04
N LEU A 159 14.98 -2.92 -12.94
CA LEU A 159 14.05 -3.25 -11.85
C LEU A 159 12.60 -3.35 -12.34
N LYS A 160 12.15 -2.42 -13.18
CA LYS A 160 10.79 -2.46 -13.76
C LYS A 160 10.58 -3.69 -14.65
N SER A 161 11.62 -4.11 -15.38
CA SER A 161 11.57 -5.26 -16.28
C SER A 161 11.67 -6.60 -15.56
N TYR A 162 12.42 -6.68 -14.45
CA TYR A 162 12.69 -7.92 -13.72
C TYR A 162 11.42 -8.71 -13.41
N ARG A 163 11.47 -10.02 -13.65
CA ARG A 163 10.39 -10.97 -13.38
C ARG A 163 10.95 -12.03 -12.41
N PRO A 164 10.56 -11.98 -11.12
CA PRO A 164 11.08 -12.95 -10.17
C PRO A 164 10.55 -14.35 -10.51
N PRO A 165 11.37 -15.40 -10.32
CA PRO A 165 10.95 -16.78 -10.56
C PRO A 165 9.82 -17.19 -9.60
N GLU A 166 9.89 -16.76 -8.35
CA GLU A 166 8.84 -16.91 -7.35
C GLU A 166 8.42 -15.54 -6.80
N ARG A 167 7.11 -15.36 -6.54
CA ARG A 167 6.60 -14.09 -6.02
C ARG A 167 6.59 -14.12 -4.50
N ALA A 168 7.05 -13.03 -3.87
CA ALA A 168 6.78 -12.81 -2.46
C ALA A 168 5.25 -12.85 -2.21
N HIS A 169 4.84 -13.48 -1.11
CA HIS A 169 3.43 -13.67 -0.78
C HIS A 169 2.79 -12.44 -0.10
N VAL A 170 3.58 -11.39 0.11
CA VAL A 170 3.12 -10.11 0.68
C VAL A 170 3.46 -8.97 -0.27
N ALA A 171 2.59 -7.96 -0.32
CA ALA A 171 2.82 -6.75 -1.09
C ALA A 171 3.98 -5.94 -0.48
N ALA A 172 4.67 -5.16 -1.31
CA ALA A 172 5.66 -4.20 -0.82
C ALA A 172 4.99 -3.19 0.13
N PRO A 173 5.66 -2.81 1.24
CA PRO A 173 5.09 -1.91 2.23
C PRO A 173 4.61 -0.60 1.62
N GLY A 174 3.50 -0.09 2.12
CA GLY A 174 2.97 1.19 1.66
C GLY A 174 2.14 1.10 0.38
N LEU A 175 2.06 -0.04 -0.33
CA LEU A 175 1.21 -0.17 -1.53
C LEU A 175 -0.20 -0.70 -1.24
N THR A 176 -0.93 -0.08 -0.32
CA THR A 176 -2.34 -0.42 -0.05
C THR A 176 -3.19 0.84 0.10
N ALA A 177 -4.27 0.91 -0.69
CA ALA A 177 -5.23 2.03 -0.67
C ALA A 177 -5.88 2.22 0.71
N HIS A 178 -6.03 1.14 1.50
CA HIS A 178 -6.54 1.21 2.88
C HIS A 178 -5.57 1.86 3.86
N GLY A 179 -4.32 2.06 3.46
CA GLY A 179 -3.28 2.61 4.30
C GLY A 179 -3.51 4.07 4.71
N GLN A 180 -4.36 4.82 4.00
CA GLN A 180 -4.71 6.21 4.34
C GLN A 180 -6.08 6.33 5.01
N GLY A 181 -6.75 5.22 5.34
CA GLY A 181 -8.12 5.24 5.87
C GLY A 181 -9.18 5.80 4.91
N HIS A 182 -8.80 6.24 3.71
CA HIS A 182 -9.73 6.77 2.71
C HIS A 182 -10.37 5.68 1.87
N ALA A 183 -9.77 4.49 1.76
CA ALA A 183 -10.43 3.35 1.14
C ALA A 183 -11.19 2.52 2.17
N ILE A 184 -12.49 2.32 1.93
CA ILE A 184 -13.41 1.64 2.84
C ILE A 184 -14.07 0.46 2.11
N ASP A 185 -13.92 -0.74 2.69
CA ASP A 185 -14.61 -1.95 2.24
C ASP A 185 -15.87 -2.18 3.07
N PHE A 186 -17.02 -2.23 2.40
CA PHE A 186 -18.31 -2.52 3.00
C PHE A 186 -18.69 -3.97 2.73
N GLN A 187 -18.98 -4.72 3.80
CA GLN A 187 -19.36 -6.14 3.71
C GLN A 187 -20.79 -6.31 4.21
N VAL A 188 -21.55 -7.22 3.62
CA VAL A 188 -22.94 -7.46 4.05
C VAL A 188 -22.96 -8.51 5.15
N MET A 189 -23.66 -8.18 6.24
CA MET A 189 -23.94 -9.07 7.35
C MET A 189 -25.42 -9.39 7.46
N LYS A 190 -25.69 -10.60 7.97
CA LYS A 190 -26.99 -11.02 8.46
C LYS A 190 -26.78 -11.81 9.75
N ASP A 191 -27.53 -11.48 10.80
CA ASP A 191 -27.48 -12.18 12.09
C ASP A 191 -26.04 -12.34 12.65
N GLY A 192 -25.21 -11.30 12.48
CA GLY A 192 -23.82 -11.28 12.92
C GLY A 192 -22.83 -12.06 12.04
N THR A 193 -23.27 -12.63 10.92
CA THR A 193 -22.43 -13.38 9.98
C THR A 193 -22.25 -12.60 8.68
N ILE A 194 -21.01 -12.51 8.18
CA ILE A 194 -20.74 -11.94 6.85
C ILE A 194 -21.26 -12.90 5.78
N ILE A 195 -22.20 -12.43 4.97
CA ILE A 195 -22.79 -13.19 3.86
C ILE A 195 -22.24 -12.77 2.51
N ALA A 196 -21.75 -11.53 2.38
CA ALA A 196 -20.99 -11.05 1.22
C ALA A 196 -19.75 -10.32 1.71
N GLY A 197 -18.60 -10.98 1.58
CA GLY A 197 -17.31 -10.50 2.08
C GLY A 197 -16.53 -9.69 1.04
N ALA A 198 -15.43 -9.08 1.47
CA ALA A 198 -14.46 -8.44 0.57
C ALA A 198 -13.58 -9.50 -0.12
N ASP A 199 -14.21 -10.31 -0.98
CA ASP A 199 -13.60 -11.46 -1.65
C ASP A 199 -13.94 -11.46 -3.14
N SER A 200 -12.91 -11.31 -3.97
CA SER A 200 -13.00 -11.39 -5.44
C SER A 200 -13.65 -12.68 -5.96
N GLY A 201 -13.52 -13.80 -5.24
CA GLY A 201 -14.17 -15.07 -5.58
C GLY A 201 -15.70 -15.05 -5.39
N GLN A 202 -16.23 -14.05 -4.68
CA GLN A 202 -17.66 -13.90 -4.38
C GLN A 202 -18.35 -12.86 -5.28
N VAL A 203 -17.62 -12.17 -6.17
CA VAL A 203 -18.18 -11.08 -6.99
C VAL A 203 -19.40 -11.55 -7.81
N GLU A 204 -19.25 -12.62 -8.58
CA GLU A 204 -20.35 -13.13 -9.40
C GLU A 204 -21.37 -13.93 -8.59
N THR A 205 -20.88 -14.79 -7.70
CA THR A 205 -21.69 -15.85 -7.06
C THR A 205 -22.50 -15.36 -5.87
N VAL A 206 -22.12 -14.23 -5.28
CA VAL A 206 -22.79 -13.66 -4.10
C VAL A 206 -23.14 -12.20 -4.36
N TRP A 207 -22.14 -11.34 -4.64
CA TRP A 207 -22.38 -9.90 -4.76
C TRP A 207 -23.38 -9.56 -5.86
N ARG A 208 -23.17 -10.09 -7.07
CA ARG A 208 -24.05 -9.86 -8.23
C ARG A 208 -25.29 -10.74 -8.22
N ALA A 209 -25.13 -12.04 -7.90
CA ALA A 209 -26.23 -12.99 -7.87
C ALA A 209 -27.37 -12.55 -6.93
N ASP A 210 -27.02 -12.06 -5.74
CA ASP A 210 -28.00 -11.61 -4.74
C ASP A 210 -28.28 -10.09 -4.83
N GLY A 211 -27.55 -9.37 -5.71
CA GLY A 211 -27.72 -7.95 -5.97
C GLY A 211 -27.22 -7.02 -4.85
N TRP A 212 -26.28 -7.49 -4.03
CA TRP A 212 -25.67 -6.70 -2.95
C TRP A 212 -24.88 -5.51 -3.48
N ASP A 213 -24.25 -5.65 -4.64
CA ASP A 213 -23.54 -4.58 -5.34
C ASP A 213 -24.45 -3.38 -5.62
N ARG A 214 -25.63 -3.63 -6.20
CA ARG A 214 -26.63 -2.61 -6.51
C ARG A 214 -27.25 -2.01 -5.25
N LYS A 215 -27.55 -2.83 -4.25
CA LYS A 215 -28.10 -2.37 -2.95
C LYS A 215 -27.13 -1.47 -2.21
N LEU A 216 -25.85 -1.82 -2.19
CA LEU A 216 -24.80 -0.99 -1.59
C LEU A 216 -24.66 0.33 -2.37
N LYS A 217 -24.60 0.28 -3.71
CA LYS A 217 -24.50 1.48 -4.54
C LYS A 217 -25.68 2.44 -4.31
N GLN A 218 -26.89 1.91 -4.19
CA GLN A 218 -28.08 2.70 -3.87
C GLN A 218 -27.97 3.38 -2.49
N ALA A 219 -27.49 2.65 -1.48
CA ALA A 219 -27.28 3.22 -0.15
C ALA A 219 -26.21 4.32 -0.15
N MET A 220 -25.13 4.16 -0.93
CA MET A 220 -24.08 5.17 -1.12
C MET A 220 -24.65 6.44 -1.75
N ASP A 221 -25.37 6.30 -2.87
CA ASP A 221 -25.95 7.42 -3.60
C ASP A 221 -26.94 8.22 -2.75
N ALA A 222 -27.68 7.53 -1.87
CA ALA A 222 -28.62 8.16 -0.95
C ALA A 222 -27.96 8.79 0.29
N ALA A 223 -26.81 8.28 0.74
CA ALA A 223 -26.09 8.81 1.91
C ALA A 223 -25.35 10.13 1.60
N GLY A 224 -25.02 10.37 0.33
CA GLY A 224 -24.43 11.61 -0.15
C GLY A 224 -23.07 11.45 -0.81
N PRO A 225 -22.44 12.57 -1.20
CA PRO A 225 -21.31 12.57 -2.12
C PRO A 225 -19.95 12.23 -1.48
N SER A 226 -19.90 11.93 -0.18
CA SER A 226 -18.65 11.69 0.56
C SER A 226 -17.89 10.44 0.11
N PHE A 227 -18.52 9.55 -0.67
CA PHE A 227 -17.88 8.35 -1.20
C PHE A 227 -17.94 8.32 -2.72
N SER A 228 -16.86 7.84 -3.34
CA SER A 228 -16.75 7.55 -4.77
C SER A 228 -16.45 6.07 -4.97
N GLY A 229 -17.08 5.45 -5.97
CA GLY A 229 -16.95 4.03 -6.24
C GLY A 229 -18.21 3.40 -6.85
N PRO A 230 -18.28 2.06 -6.91
CA PRO A 230 -17.26 1.12 -6.43
C PRO A 230 -15.98 1.12 -7.28
N LEU A 231 -14.91 0.48 -6.78
CA LEU A 231 -13.69 0.24 -7.56
C LEU A 231 -13.98 -0.76 -8.69
N THR A 232 -13.57 -0.41 -9.91
CA THR A 232 -13.87 -1.18 -11.13
C THR A 232 -12.67 -1.95 -11.69
N SER A 233 -11.46 -1.65 -11.23
CA SER A 233 -10.24 -2.35 -11.64
C SER A 233 -9.19 -2.34 -10.52
N PRO A 234 -9.05 -3.44 -9.75
CA PRO A 234 -9.84 -4.67 -9.81
C PRO A 234 -11.33 -4.45 -9.52
N ASP A 235 -12.18 -5.36 -10.01
CA ASP A 235 -13.62 -5.33 -9.81
C ASP A 235 -13.97 -5.69 -8.35
N GLU A 236 -14.22 -4.66 -7.54
CA GLU A 236 -14.43 -4.76 -6.10
C GLU A 236 -15.68 -3.97 -5.70
N PRO A 237 -16.89 -4.57 -5.83
CA PRO A 237 -18.17 -3.88 -5.59
C PRO A 237 -18.35 -3.35 -4.15
N TRP A 238 -17.54 -3.82 -3.20
CA TRP A 238 -17.51 -3.39 -1.80
C TRP A 238 -16.62 -2.17 -1.54
N HIS A 239 -15.72 -1.82 -2.47
CA HIS A 239 -14.63 -0.87 -2.22
C HIS A 239 -15.00 0.54 -2.67
N TYR A 240 -14.98 1.49 -1.72
CA TYR A 240 -15.28 2.90 -1.99
C TYR A 240 -14.19 3.80 -1.41
N SER A 241 -13.90 4.89 -2.11
CA SER A 241 -12.98 5.93 -1.64
C SER A 241 -13.77 7.07 -0.98
N TYR A 242 -13.40 7.42 0.24
CA TYR A 242 -13.89 8.55 1.01
C TYR A 242 -13.17 9.83 0.59
N ASP A 243 -13.94 10.89 0.34
CA ASP A 243 -13.44 12.22 0.03
C ASP A 243 -13.67 13.16 1.24
N PRO A 244 -12.60 13.53 1.97
CA PRO A 244 -12.73 14.38 3.15
C PRO A 244 -13.10 15.84 2.83
N ASP A 245 -12.77 16.34 1.64
CA ASP A 245 -13.01 17.73 1.27
C ASP A 245 -14.51 17.97 1.00
N ILE A 246 -15.15 17.00 0.36
CA ILE A 246 -16.60 17.00 0.16
C ILE A 246 -17.34 16.84 1.50
N ALA A 247 -16.88 15.93 2.35
CA ALA A 247 -17.55 15.62 3.61
C ALA A 247 -17.47 16.74 4.66
N THR A 248 -16.40 17.54 4.64
CA THR A 248 -16.21 18.66 5.58
C THR A 248 -16.79 19.99 5.08
N GLY A 249 -17.34 20.02 3.86
CA GLY A 249 -17.89 21.25 3.26
C GLY A 249 -16.81 22.31 2.98
N SER A 250 -15.56 21.89 2.81
CA SER A 250 -14.45 22.78 2.49
C SER A 250 -14.54 23.18 1.02
N ASP A 251 -15.27 24.26 0.74
CA ASP A 251 -15.42 24.86 -0.58
C ASP A 251 -14.09 25.53 -1.01
N ARG A 252 -13.09 24.70 -1.38
CA ARG A 252 -11.80 25.16 -1.92
C ARG A 252 -11.68 24.93 -3.43
N HIS A 253 -12.77 24.89 -4.18
CA HIS A 253 -12.70 25.13 -5.63
C HIS A 253 -14.07 25.47 -6.23
N ARG A 254 -14.53 26.69 -5.97
CA ARG A 254 -15.43 27.39 -6.90
C ARG A 254 -14.72 28.66 -7.36
N SER A 255 -13.89 28.52 -8.40
CA SER A 255 -13.47 29.67 -9.19
C SER A 255 -14.72 30.23 -9.87
N GLU A 256 -15.29 31.30 -9.31
CA GLU A 256 -16.26 32.12 -10.02
C GLU A 256 -15.57 32.75 -11.23
N PRO A 257 -16.17 32.72 -12.43
CA PRO A 257 -15.68 33.51 -13.55
C PRO A 257 -15.91 34.99 -13.22
N ALA A 258 -14.84 35.78 -13.28
CA ALA A 258 -14.90 37.22 -13.11
C ALA A 258 -15.92 37.81 -14.10
N ALA A 259 -16.97 38.43 -13.56
CA ALA A 259 -17.87 39.27 -14.30
C ALA A 259 -17.08 40.46 -14.86
N THR A 260 -16.94 40.51 -16.17
CA THR A 260 -16.56 41.73 -16.90
C THR A 260 -17.72 42.70 -16.83
N ALA A 261 -17.55 43.78 -16.06
CA ALA A 261 -18.37 44.98 -16.17
C ALA A 261 -17.70 45.96 -17.14
N GLU A 262 -18.56 46.64 -17.91
CA GLU A 262 -18.31 47.61 -18.99
C GLU A 262 -17.38 48.77 -18.62
#